data_AF-A0A8J3C6H4-F1
#
_entry.id   AF-A0A8J3C6H4-F1
#
_cell.length_a   1.000
_cell.length_b   1.000
_cell.length_c   1.000
_cell.angle_alpha   90.00
_cell.angle_beta   90.00
_cell.angle_gamma   90.00
#
_symmetry.space_group_name_H-M   'P 1'
#
loop_
_entity.id
_entity.type
_entity.pdbx_description
1 polymer ?
#
loop_
_entity_poly.entity_id
_entity_poly.type
_entity_poly.pdbx_seq_one_letter_code
_entity_poly.pdbx_strand_id
1 'polypeptide(L)'
;MSDRLTAWLRTVVPAAWSALITWLVALGAPEWLTAPLGVASEPVIVPIVLGAVYAGLRWLEPRLPAWLVTILAGSPRTPNYSPTTMA
;
A
#
# COMPACT_ATOMS: atom_id res chain seq x y z
N MET A 1 0.68 -22.53 8.89
CA MET A 1 0.13 -21.82 7.72
C MET A 1 0.62 -22.56 6.48
N SER A 2 -0.21 -22.84 5.47
CA SER A 2 0.25 -23.55 4.27
C SER A 2 1.21 -22.67 3.46
N ASP A 3 2.37 -23.19 3.05
CA ASP A 3 3.34 -22.45 2.23
C ASP A 3 2.74 -21.92 0.92
N ARG A 4 1.77 -22.67 0.36
CA ARG A 4 1.01 -22.24 -0.83
C ARG A 4 0.20 -20.99 -0.57
N LEU A 5 -0.43 -20.87 0.60
CA LEU A 5 -1.20 -19.68 0.97
C LEU A 5 -0.28 -18.46 1.14
N THR A 6 0.87 -18.65 1.77
CA THR A 6 1.87 -17.58 1.94
C THR A 6 2.41 -17.11 0.59
N ALA A 7 2.72 -18.04 -0.32
CA ALA A 7 3.18 -17.72 -1.67
C ALA A 7 2.13 -16.95 -2.46
N TRP A 8 0.86 -17.38 -2.40
CA TRP A 8 -0.25 -16.72 -3.08
C TRP A 8 -0.53 -15.31 -2.53
N LEU A 9 -0.52 -15.14 -1.20
CA LEU A 9 -0.70 -13.82 -0.59
C LEU A 9 0.42 -12.85 -0.97
N ARG A 10 1.67 -13.33 -1.02
CA ARG A 10 2.83 -12.51 -1.41
C ARG A 10 2.81 -12.05 -2.88
N THR A 11 1.97 -12.63 -3.73
CA THR A 11 1.86 -12.22 -5.15
C THR A 11 0.58 -11.45 -5.42
N VAL A 12 -0.55 -11.91 -4.88
CA VAL A 12 -1.86 -11.31 -5.15
C VAL A 12 -2.05 -9.99 -4.41
N VAL A 13 -1.59 -9.89 -3.16
CA VAL A 13 -1.76 -8.65 -2.39
C VAL A 13 -1.01 -7.48 -3.04
N PRO A 14 0.28 -7.61 -3.42
CA PRO A 14 0.96 -6.53 -4.14
C PRO A 14 0.29 -6.20 -5.49
N ALA A 15 -0.13 -7.21 -6.26
CA ALA A 15 -0.78 -7.00 -7.54
C ALA A 15 -2.12 -6.25 -7.41
N ALA A 16 -2.92 -6.58 -6.41
CA ALA A 16 -4.18 -5.91 -6.12
C ALA A 16 -3.97 -4.44 -5.74
N TRP A 17 -2.94 -4.13 -4.95
CA TRP A 17 -2.58 -2.74 -4.63
C TRP A 17 -2.14 -1.95 -5.85
N SER A 18 -1.28 -2.53 -6.71
CA SER A 18 -0.87 -1.89 -7.96
C SER A 18 -2.07 -1.62 -8.87
N ALA A 19 -2.98 -2.59 -9.02
CA ALA A 19 -4.19 -2.41 -9.82
C ALA A 19 -5.09 -1.29 -9.25
N LEU A 20 -5.26 -1.23 -7.92
CA LEU A 20 -6.04 -0.18 -7.27
C LEU A 20 -5.43 1.21 -7.50
N ILE A 21 -4.13 1.37 -7.31
CA ILE A 21 -3.45 2.66 -7.51
C ILE A 21 -3.56 3.09 -8.97
N THR A 22 -3.31 2.19 -9.92
CA THR A 22 -3.45 2.49 -11.36
C THR A 22 -4.88 2.91 -11.70
N TRP A 23 -5.88 2.21 -11.16
CA TRP A 23 -7.29 2.57 -11.35
C TRP A 23 -7.61 3.96 -10.78
N LEU A 24 -7.12 4.28 -9.58
CA LEU A 24 -7.31 5.60 -8.96
C LEU A 24 -6.63 6.72 -9.76
N VAL A 25 -5.43 6.47 -10.31
CA VAL A 25 -4.76 7.42 -11.20
C VAL A 25 -5.55 7.59 -12.50
N ALA A 26 -6.08 6.49 -13.06
CA ALA A 26 -6.85 6.51 -14.30
C ALA A 26 -8.20 7.24 -14.17
N LEU A 27 -8.79 7.29 -12.98
CA LEU A 27 -9.96 8.14 -12.70
C LEU A 27 -9.66 9.63 -12.90
N GLY A 28 -8.38 10.01 -12.91
CA GLY A 28 -7.92 11.39 -13.05
C GLY A 28 -8.01 12.16 -11.72
N ALA A 29 -7.20 13.22 -11.62
CA ALA A 29 -7.28 14.16 -10.52
C ALA A 29 -8.22 15.32 -10.89
N PRO A 30 -8.97 15.85 -9.90
CA PRO A 30 -9.85 16.98 -10.13
C PRO A 30 -9.06 18.22 -10.56
N GLU A 31 -9.70 19.07 -11.36
CA GLU A 31 -9.07 20.19 -12.07
C GLU A 31 -8.40 21.19 -11.12
N TRP A 32 -8.95 21.41 -9.92
CA TRP A 32 -8.35 22.26 -8.89
C TRP A 32 -6.97 21.76 -8.40
N LEU A 33 -6.68 20.47 -8.56
CA LEU A 33 -5.42 19.84 -8.18
C LEU A 33 -4.42 19.81 -9.35
N THR A 34 -4.91 19.60 -10.58
CA THR A 34 -4.05 19.48 -11.77
C THR A 34 -3.72 20.83 -12.41
N ALA A 35 -4.64 21.81 -12.38
CA ALA A 35 -4.45 23.15 -12.93
C ALA A 35 -3.21 23.90 -12.38
N PRO A 36 -2.94 23.91 -11.05
CA PRO A 36 -1.72 24.56 -10.54
C PRO A 36 -0.44 23.77 -10.84
N LEU A 37 -0.54 22.47 -11.14
CA LEU A 37 0.62 21.60 -11.42
C LEU A 37 1.04 21.65 -12.91
N GLY A 38 0.13 21.98 -13.83
CA GLY A 38 0.41 22.05 -15.26
C GLY A 38 1.06 20.77 -15.78
N VAL A 39 2.20 20.88 -16.48
CA VAL A 39 2.98 19.74 -16.99
C VAL A 39 3.59 18.86 -15.89
N ALA A 40 3.71 19.35 -14.65
CA ALA A 40 4.18 18.54 -13.53
C ALA A 40 3.08 17.64 -12.93
N SER A 41 1.84 17.72 -13.42
CA SER A 41 0.74 16.89 -12.94
C SER A 41 1.01 15.39 -13.10
N GLU A 42 1.57 14.97 -14.24
CA GLU A 42 1.80 13.57 -14.58
C GLU A 42 2.77 12.83 -13.62
N PRO A 43 3.97 13.35 -13.29
CA PRO A 43 4.85 12.70 -12.32
C PRO A 43 4.39 12.84 -10.86
N VAL A 44 3.57 13.85 -10.55
CA VAL A 44 3.17 14.18 -9.16
C VAL A 44 1.86 13.50 -8.75
N ILE A 45 1.01 13.11 -9.71
CA ILE A 45 -0.28 12.49 -9.39
C ILE A 45 -0.11 11.12 -8.72
N VAL A 46 0.86 10.32 -9.16
CA VAL A 46 1.13 8.99 -8.61
C VAL A 46 1.51 9.05 -7.12
N PRO A 47 2.50 9.83 -6.67
CA PRO A 47 2.83 9.94 -5.25
C PRO A 47 1.70 10.56 -4.42
N ILE A 48 0.89 11.47 -4.98
CA ILE A 48 -0.30 12.00 -4.29
C ILE A 48 -1.32 10.89 -4.06
N VAL A 49 -1.67 10.13 -5.10
CA VAL A 49 -2.64 9.03 -5.00
C VAL A 49 -2.13 7.98 -4.01
N LEU A 50 -0.84 7.63 -4.07
CA LEU A 50 -0.23 6.71 -3.13
C LEU A 50 -0.32 7.22 -1.68
N GLY A 51 -0.03 8.49 -1.45
CA GLY A 51 -0.17 9.13 -0.14
C GLY A 51 -1.61 9.14 0.38
N ALA A 52 -2.58 9.41 -0.49
CA ALA A 52 -4.00 9.39 -0.15
C ALA A 52 -4.48 7.97 0.21
N VAL A 53 -4.10 6.96 -0.57
CA VAL A 53 -4.39 5.55 -0.29
C VAL A 53 -3.78 5.14 1.05
N TYR A 54 -2.53 5.48 1.30
CA TYR A 54 -1.86 5.18 2.57
C TYR A 54 -2.53 5.84 3.77
N ALA A 55 -2.86 7.13 3.66
CA ALA A 55 -3.56 7.86 4.73
C ALA A 55 -4.95 7.24 5.01
N GLY A 56 -5.70 6.89 3.96
CA GLY A 56 -6.99 6.22 4.08
C GLY A 56 -6.89 4.86 4.74
N LEU A 57 -5.90 4.06 4.34
CA LEU A 57 -5.58 2.78 4.98
C LEU A 57 -5.26 2.94 6.46
N ARG A 58 -4.39 3.89 6.80
CA ARG A 58 -3.97 4.13 8.19
C ARG A 58 -5.11 4.62 9.06
N TRP A 59 -6.03 5.41 8.50
CA TRP A 59 -7.26 5.81 9.16
C TRP A 59 -8.23 4.64 9.34
N LEU A 60 -8.28 3.71 8.39
CA LEU A 60 -9.15 2.54 8.44
C LEU A 60 -8.60 1.45 9.39
N GLU A 61 -7.29 1.34 9.55
CA GLU A 61 -6.61 0.36 10.41
C GLU A 61 -7.23 0.15 11.81
N PRO A 62 -7.52 1.19 12.63
CA PRO A 62 -8.13 1.00 13.95
C PRO A 62 -9.57 0.48 13.90
N ARG A 63 -10.23 0.49 12.73
CA ARG A 63 -11.61 0.01 12.53
C ARG A 63 -11.67 -1.41 11.98
N LEU A 64 -10.54 -1.98 11.57
CA LEU A 64 -10.47 -3.31 10.97
C LEU A 64 -9.98 -4.35 11.99
N PRO A 65 -10.44 -5.60 11.89
CA PRO A 65 -9.91 -6.67 12.70
C PRO A 65 -8.44 -6.94 12.36
N ALA A 66 -7.62 -7.27 13.37
CA ALA A 66 -6.17 -7.41 13.26
C ALA A 66 -5.70 -8.39 12.17
N TRP A 67 -6.48 -9.46 11.92
CA TRP A 67 -6.17 -10.44 10.87
C TRP A 67 -6.24 -9.82 9.47
N LEU A 68 -7.16 -8.87 9.24
CA LEU A 68 -7.36 -8.21 7.95
C LEU A 68 -6.26 -7.17 7.71
N VAL A 69 -5.89 -6.40 8.74
CA VAL A 69 -4.74 -5.49 8.69
C VAL A 69 -3.47 -6.25 8.33
N THR A 70 -3.27 -7.43 8.93
CA THR A 70 -2.09 -8.28 8.67
C THR A 70 -2.03 -8.77 7.22
N ILE A 71 -3.19 -9.06 6.61
CA ILE A 71 -3.27 -9.48 5.20
C ILE A 71 -3.03 -8.30 4.26
N LEU A 72 -3.64 -7.14 4.54
CA LEU A 72 -3.63 -5.98 3.64
C LEU A 72 -2.34 -5.17 3.70
N ALA A 73 -1.82 -4.93 4.91
CA ALA A 73 -0.65 -4.10 5.18
C ALA A 73 0.61 -4.92 5.51
N GLY A 74 0.48 -6.25 5.58
CA GLY A 74 1.53 -7.12 6.10
C GLY A 74 1.55 -7.16 7.63
N SER A 75 2.39 -8.04 8.19
CA SER A 75 2.58 -8.14 9.64
C SER A 75 3.42 -6.96 10.13
N PRO A 76 2.91 -6.06 10.98
CA PRO A 76 3.68 -4.97 11.57
C PRO A 76 4.64 -5.45 12.68
N ARG A 77 4.72 -6.76 12.96
CA ARG A 77 5.71 -7.29 13.92
C ARG A 77 7.12 -6.98 13.42
N THR A 78 7.80 -6.11 14.15
CA THR A 78 9.22 -5.83 13.96
C THR A 78 9.99 -7.15 14.04
N PRO A 79 10.80 -7.51 13.01
CA PRO A 79 11.63 -8.71 13.07
C PRO A 79 12.60 -8.61 14.25
N ASN A 80 12.57 -9.59 15.16
CA ASN A 80 13.54 -9.67 16.23
C ASN A 80 14.72 -10.52 15.74
N TYR A 81 15.77 -9.86 15.27
CA TYR A 81 17.00 -10.55 14.90
C TYR A 81 17.78 -10.82 16.18
N SER A 82 17.77 -12.07 16.64
CA SER A 82 18.71 -12.50 17.66
C SER A 82 20.13 -12.22 17.15
N PRO A 83 21.01 -11.58 17.93
CA PRO A 83 22.38 -11.38 17.51
C PRO A 83 23.00 -12.75 17.26
N THR A 84 23.41 -13.01 16.02
CA THR A 84 24.18 -14.19 15.66
C THR A 84 25.49 -14.13 16.44
N THR A 85 25.59 -14.88 17.54
CA THR A 85 26.85 -15.10 18.23
C THR A 85 27.75 -15.90 17.30
N MET A 86 28.62 -15.21 16.56
CA MET A 86 29.73 -15.87 15.88
C MET A 86 30.73 -16.27 16.97
N ALA A 87 30.84 -17.58 17.21
CA ALA A 87 31.86 -18.22 18.04
C ALA A 87 32.94 -18.81 17.13
#